data_AF-A0A944BIN5-F1
#
_entry.id   AF-A0A944BIN5-F1
#
_cell.length_a   1.000
_cell.length_b   1.000
_cell.length_c   1.000
_cell.angle_alpha   90.00
_cell.angle_beta   90.00
_cell.angle_gamma   90.00
#
_symmetry.space_group_name_H-M   'P 1'
#
loop_
_entity.id
_entity.type
_entity.pdbx_description
1 polymer ?
#
loop_
_entity_poly.entity_id
_entity_poly.type
_entity_poly.pdbx_seq_one_letter_code
_entity_poly.pdbx_strand_id
1 'polypeptide(L)'
;MDKLTVIQKAQELGGERGKERRDAIEKLMIYARSKGCNIEAGGGRIGGINFRYGGIGYAIMDLSTEGDVKLYAQPHPNKTAPESLSGKINKYLENNENLKLKSHPINCHGLLTSKVEDIPQQALYEFLDLALDAIKDTYYKD
;
A
#
# COMPACT_ATOMS: atom_id res chain seq x y z
N MET A 1 9.46 -13.06 -10.12
CA MET A 1 8.01 -13.35 -10.19
C MET A 1 7.36 -12.16 -10.87
N ASP A 2 6.59 -12.36 -11.94
CA ASP A 2 5.83 -11.28 -12.57
C ASP A 2 4.50 -11.02 -11.80
N LYS A 3 3.79 -9.95 -12.15
CA LYS A 3 2.56 -9.53 -11.47
C LYS A 3 1.43 -10.55 -11.57
N LEU A 4 1.29 -11.23 -12.71
CA LEU A 4 0.25 -12.23 -12.89
C LEU A 4 0.52 -13.42 -11.98
N THR A 5 1.77 -13.86 -11.89
CA THR A 5 2.16 -14.93 -10.97
C THR A 5 1.89 -14.55 -9.50
N VAL A 6 2.14 -13.29 -9.11
CA VAL A 6 1.80 -12.81 -7.75
C VAL A 6 0.29 -12.85 -7.50
N ILE A 7 -0.52 -12.34 -8.44
CA ILE A 7 -1.99 -12.30 -8.30
C ILE A 7 -2.56 -13.72 -8.24
N GLN A 8 -2.09 -14.62 -9.11
CA GLN A 8 -2.47 -16.03 -9.08
C GLN A 8 -2.12 -16.65 -7.73
N LYS A 9 -0.91 -16.39 -7.22
CA LYS A 9 -0.49 -16.91 -5.92
C LYS A 9 -1.35 -16.37 -4.78
N ALA A 10 -1.70 -15.09 -4.83
CA ALA A 10 -2.59 -14.49 -3.85
C ALA A 10 -3.98 -15.12 -3.86
N GLN A 11 -4.53 -15.38 -5.06
CA GLN A 11 -5.80 -16.08 -5.22
C GLN A 11 -5.74 -17.48 -4.58
N GLU A 12 -4.69 -18.26 -4.86
CA GLU A 12 -4.52 -19.60 -4.26
C GLU A 12 -4.47 -19.53 -2.73
N LEU A 13 -3.66 -18.63 -2.17
CA LEU A 13 -3.47 -18.50 -0.73
C LEU A 13 -4.68 -17.90 0.01
N GLY A 14 -5.63 -17.30 -0.71
CA GLY A 14 -6.89 -16.83 -0.13
C GLY A 14 -7.91 -17.94 0.11
N GLY A 15 -7.65 -19.17 -0.36
CA GLY A 15 -8.56 -20.30 -0.21
C GLY A 15 -9.93 -20.01 -0.84
N GLU A 16 -11.00 -20.23 -0.08
CA GLU A 16 -12.38 -20.01 -0.53
C GLU A 16 -12.64 -18.55 -0.96
N ARG A 17 -11.93 -17.60 -0.35
CA ARG A 17 -12.04 -16.16 -0.65
C ARG A 17 -10.93 -15.65 -1.56
N GLY A 18 -10.20 -16.55 -2.21
CA GLY A 18 -9.13 -16.24 -3.15
C GLY A 18 -9.54 -15.28 -4.26
N LYS A 19 -10.76 -15.42 -4.79
CA LYS A 19 -11.29 -14.52 -5.83
C LYS A 19 -11.47 -13.10 -5.31
N GLU A 20 -12.02 -12.94 -4.11
CA GLU A 20 -12.20 -11.61 -3.49
C GLU A 20 -10.85 -10.93 -3.25
N ARG A 21 -9.85 -11.70 -2.77
CA ARG A 21 -8.48 -11.19 -2.60
C ARG A 21 -7.89 -10.72 -3.92
N ARG A 22 -8.00 -11.54 -4.96
CA ARG A 22 -7.54 -11.17 -6.30
C ARG A 22 -8.21 -9.89 -6.79
N ASP A 23 -9.54 -9.81 -6.69
CA ASP A 23 -10.30 -8.66 -7.16
C ASP A 23 -9.92 -7.39 -6.40
N ALA A 24 -9.72 -7.46 -5.09
CA ALA A 24 -9.29 -6.33 -4.26
C ALA A 24 -7.90 -5.81 -4.70
N ILE A 25 -6.94 -6.72 -4.89
CA ILE A 25 -5.59 -6.39 -5.36
C ILE A 25 -5.63 -5.78 -6.77
N GLU A 26 -6.34 -6.40 -7.72
CA GLU A 26 -6.44 -5.91 -9.10
C GLU A 26 -7.06 -4.51 -9.15
N LYS A 27 -8.14 -4.28 -8.40
CA LYS A 27 -8.80 -2.97 -8.28
C LYS A 27 -7.84 -1.91 -7.71
N LEU A 28 -7.06 -2.23 -6.68
CA LEU A 28 -6.02 -1.33 -6.15
C LEU A 28 -4.96 -1.02 -7.21
N MET A 29 -4.48 -2.03 -7.93
CA MET A 29 -3.47 -1.84 -8.97
C MET A 29 -3.97 -0.92 -10.08
N ILE A 30 -5.20 -1.10 -10.55
CA ILE A 30 -5.84 -0.25 -11.56
C ILE A 30 -5.97 1.18 -11.03
N TYR A 31 -6.50 1.35 -9.82
CA TYR A 31 -6.67 2.66 -9.21
C TYR A 31 -5.33 3.40 -9.07
N ALA A 32 -4.32 2.73 -8.54
CA ALA A 32 -3.00 3.34 -8.35
C ALA A 32 -2.31 3.68 -9.67
N ARG A 33 -2.46 2.85 -10.71
CA ARG A 33 -1.99 3.18 -12.06
C ARG A 33 -2.66 4.44 -12.60
N SER A 34 -3.96 4.62 -12.38
CA SER A 34 -4.68 5.82 -12.81
C SER A 34 -4.18 7.10 -12.12
N LYS A 35 -3.56 6.97 -10.94
CA LYS A 35 -2.97 8.07 -10.17
C LYS A 35 -1.48 8.29 -10.46
N GLY A 36 -0.92 7.56 -11.43
CA GLY A 36 0.48 7.68 -11.83
C GLY A 36 1.46 6.87 -10.96
N CYS A 37 0.99 5.93 -10.15
CA CYS A 37 1.87 5.03 -9.44
C CYS A 37 2.48 3.98 -10.39
N ASN A 38 3.75 3.65 -10.17
CA ASN A 38 4.31 2.41 -10.68
C ASN A 38 3.92 1.25 -9.75
N ILE A 39 3.66 0.11 -10.38
CA ILE A 39 3.30 -1.13 -9.71
C ILE A 39 4.36 -2.15 -10.06
N GLU A 40 4.97 -2.75 -9.06
CA GLU A 40 6.08 -3.68 -9.18
C GLU A 40 5.77 -4.97 -8.41
N ALA A 41 6.26 -6.11 -8.93
CA ALA A 41 6.20 -7.35 -8.16
C ALA A 41 7.36 -7.34 -7.16
N GLY A 42 7.05 -7.49 -5.87
CA GLY A 42 8.04 -7.50 -4.80
C GLY A 42 8.82 -8.81 -4.74
N GLY A 43 10.15 -8.70 -4.71
CA GLY A 43 11.07 -9.83 -4.53
C GLY A 43 11.31 -10.12 -3.04
N GLY A 44 10.49 -11.00 -2.47
CA GLY A 44 10.67 -11.51 -1.11
C GLY A 44 10.15 -12.95 -1.01
N ARG A 45 10.41 -13.62 0.12
CA ARG A 45 10.07 -15.05 0.30
C ARG A 45 8.58 -15.38 0.11
N ILE A 46 7.70 -14.41 0.40
CA ILE A 46 6.23 -14.52 0.26
C ILE A 46 5.75 -13.98 -1.10
N GLY A 47 6.52 -13.08 -1.73
CA GLY A 47 6.07 -12.32 -2.90
C GLY A 47 5.00 -11.27 -2.56
N GLY A 48 4.76 -10.34 -3.49
CA GLY A 48 3.77 -9.29 -3.28
C GLY A 48 3.72 -8.25 -4.40
N ILE A 49 2.86 -7.25 -4.22
CA ILE A 49 2.73 -6.09 -5.09
C ILE A 49 3.15 -4.84 -4.33
N ASN A 50 4.10 -4.12 -4.91
CA ASN A 50 4.64 -2.88 -4.39
C ASN A 50 4.07 -1.69 -5.18
N PHE A 51 3.57 -0.69 -4.46
CA PHE A 51 3.03 0.54 -5.01
C PHE A 51 4.04 1.65 -4.78
N ARG A 52 4.52 2.24 -5.88
CA ARG A 52 5.58 3.25 -5.89
C ARG A 52 5.12 4.50 -6.63
N TYR A 53 5.52 5.68 -6.19
CA TYR A 53 5.15 6.94 -6.83
C TYR A 53 6.36 7.80 -7.18
N GLY A 54 6.25 8.58 -8.27
CA GLY A 54 7.27 9.52 -8.72
C GLY A 54 8.53 8.87 -9.31
N GLY A 55 9.41 9.70 -9.87
CA GLY A 55 10.64 9.25 -10.56
C GLY A 55 11.66 8.57 -9.66
N ILE A 56 11.59 8.78 -8.34
CA ILE A 56 12.50 8.16 -7.36
C ILE A 56 11.86 7.01 -6.58
N GLY A 57 10.64 6.60 -6.93
CA GLY A 57 10.03 5.36 -6.44
C GLY A 57 9.60 5.40 -4.97
N TYR A 58 8.91 6.47 -4.55
CA TYR A 58 8.39 6.62 -3.20
C TYR A 58 7.48 5.46 -2.79
N ALA A 59 7.72 4.85 -1.64
CA ALA A 59 6.93 3.72 -1.16
C ALA A 59 5.58 4.22 -0.60
N ILE A 60 4.48 3.70 -1.15
CA ILE A 60 3.12 4.07 -0.75
C ILE A 60 2.38 2.90 -0.09
N MET A 61 2.42 1.72 -0.69
CA MET A 61 1.70 0.54 -0.18
C MET A 61 2.44 -0.71 -0.63
N ASP A 62 2.46 -1.74 0.20
CA ASP A 62 2.84 -3.09 -0.23
C ASP A 62 1.72 -4.06 0.16
N LEU A 63 1.43 -5.00 -0.75
CA LEU A 63 0.47 -6.09 -0.56
C LEU A 63 1.20 -7.42 -0.65
N SER A 64 1.10 -8.28 0.36
CA SER A 64 1.64 -9.64 0.29
C SER A 64 0.69 -10.58 -0.47
N THR A 65 1.20 -11.72 -0.96
CA THR A 65 0.33 -12.78 -1.51
C THR A 65 -0.61 -13.38 -0.44
N GLU A 66 -0.25 -13.26 0.84
CA GLU A 66 -1.10 -13.63 1.97
C GLU A 66 -2.19 -12.58 2.28
N GLY A 67 -2.27 -11.50 1.51
CA GLY A 67 -3.25 -10.43 1.67
C GLY A 67 -2.90 -9.39 2.74
N ASP A 68 -1.68 -9.42 3.31
CA ASP A 68 -1.27 -8.41 4.29
C ASP A 68 -1.01 -7.08 3.60
N VAL A 69 -1.47 -6.00 4.24
CA VAL A 69 -1.33 -4.64 3.73
C VAL A 69 -0.38 -3.84 4.62
N LYS A 70 0.69 -3.34 4.02
CA LYS A 70 1.61 -2.38 4.65
C LYS A 70 1.40 -1.01 4.03
N LEU A 71 1.20 -0.02 4.90
CA LEU A 71 0.98 1.36 4.53
C LEU A 71 2.27 2.15 4.71
N TYR A 72 2.67 2.85 3.66
CA TYR A 72 3.88 3.66 3.61
C TYR A 72 3.56 5.09 3.16
N ALA A 73 4.45 5.98 3.52
CA ALA A 73 4.59 7.30 2.93
C ALA A 73 6.07 7.71 3.07
N GLN A 74 6.94 6.78 2.69
CA GLN A 74 8.38 6.95 2.85
C GLN A 74 9.03 7.26 1.51
N PRO A 75 9.94 8.25 1.47
CA PRO A 75 10.58 8.62 0.23
C PRO A 75 11.58 7.56 -0.25
N HIS A 76 12.09 6.73 0.66
CA HIS A 76 13.00 5.63 0.39
C HIS A 76 13.03 4.68 1.62
N PRO A 77 13.22 3.35 1.47
CA PRO A 77 13.30 2.41 2.61
C PRO A 77 14.37 2.74 3.66
N ASN A 78 15.39 3.51 3.27
CA ASN A 78 16.52 3.91 4.11
C ASN A 78 16.51 5.41 4.47
N LYS A 79 15.42 6.13 4.19
CA LYS A 79 15.31 7.55 4.52
C LYS A 79 14.03 7.79 5.31
N THR A 80 14.18 8.49 6.43
CA THR A 80 13.04 8.94 7.22
C THR A 80 12.21 9.93 6.41
N ALA A 81 10.90 9.74 6.39
CA ALA A 81 10.00 10.75 5.84
C ALA A 81 10.05 12.03 6.70
N PRO A 82 9.88 13.23 6.11
CA PRO A 82 9.77 14.46 6.88
C PRO A 82 8.69 14.34 7.96
N GLU A 83 8.90 14.99 9.10
CA GLU A 83 7.96 14.93 10.23
C GLU A 83 6.57 15.44 9.84
N SER A 84 6.50 16.48 9.02
CA SER A 84 5.25 17.03 8.50
C SER A 84 4.44 16.01 7.68
N LEU A 85 5.11 15.23 6.83
CA LEU A 85 4.50 14.18 6.04
C LEU A 85 4.06 13.02 6.96
N SER A 86 4.96 12.60 7.86
CA SER A 86 4.68 11.52 8.80
C SER A 86 3.51 11.83 9.73
N GLY A 87 3.43 13.06 10.24
CA GLY A 87 2.35 13.53 11.10
C GLY A 87 1.00 13.57 10.40
N LYS A 88 0.96 14.02 9.13
CA LYS A 88 -0.27 13.98 8.31
C LYS A 88 -0.80 12.55 8.17
N ILE A 89 0.07 11.62 7.83
CA ILE A 89 -0.30 10.22 7.60
C ILE A 89 -0.72 9.53 8.89
N ASN A 90 0.06 9.68 9.96
CA ASN A 90 -0.25 9.07 11.27
C ASN A 90 -1.59 9.57 11.80
N LYS A 91 -1.84 10.89 11.74
CA LYS A 91 -3.13 11.47 12.15
C LYS A 91 -4.31 10.92 11.36
N TYR A 92 -4.15 10.69 10.05
CA TYR A 92 -5.21 10.06 9.26
C TYR A 92 -5.49 8.63 9.72
N LEU A 93 -4.45 7.82 9.91
CA LEU A 93 -4.58 6.42 10.32
C LEU A 93 -5.19 6.28 11.71
N GLU A 94 -4.82 7.14 12.66
CA GLU A 94 -5.38 7.16 14.01
C GLU A 94 -6.89 7.42 14.03
N ASN A 95 -7.40 8.20 13.06
CA ASN A 95 -8.81 8.58 12.99
C ASN A 95 -9.64 7.70 12.02
N ASN A 96 -9.01 6.74 11.32
CA ASN A 96 -9.69 5.90 10.34
C ASN A 96 -9.98 4.50 10.89
N GLU A 97 -11.21 4.27 11.33
CA GLU A 97 -11.64 2.99 11.91
C GLU A 97 -11.60 1.80 10.93
N ASN A 98 -11.58 2.06 9.63
CA ASN A 98 -11.50 1.04 8.59
C ASN A 98 -10.07 0.52 8.36
N LEU A 99 -9.04 1.25 8.83
CA LEU A 99 -7.62 0.93 8.64
C LEU A 99 -6.96 0.57 9.97
N LYS A 100 -7.48 -0.45 10.65
CA LYS A 100 -6.96 -0.89 11.96
C LYS A 100 -5.52 -1.37 11.86
N LEU A 101 -4.63 -0.70 12.59
CA LEU A 101 -3.21 -1.03 12.65
C LEU A 101 -2.97 -2.20 13.62
N LYS A 102 -2.22 -3.20 13.15
CA LYS A 102 -1.69 -4.31 13.95
C LYS A 102 -0.42 -3.90 14.68
N SER A 103 0.45 -3.16 14.00
CA SER A 103 1.73 -2.68 14.52
C SER A 103 2.28 -1.54 13.66
N HIS A 104 3.30 -0.84 14.19
CA HIS A 104 4.09 0.17 13.50
C HIS A 104 5.53 -0.32 13.29
N PRO A 105 5.81 -1.08 12.22
CA PRO A 105 7.18 -1.45 11.86
C PRO A 105 8.07 -0.22 11.66
N ILE A 106 9.37 -0.35 11.95
CA ILE A 106 10.35 0.75 11.89
C ILE A 106 10.32 1.51 10.54
N ASN A 107 10.00 0.81 9.45
CA ASN A 107 10.09 1.34 8.08
C ASN A 107 8.73 1.58 7.41
N CYS A 108 7.61 1.56 8.13
CA CYS A 108 6.31 1.89 7.54
C CYS A 108 5.36 2.54 8.55
N HIS A 109 4.30 3.18 8.07
CA HIS A 109 3.34 3.85 8.95
C HIS A 109 2.44 2.85 9.66
N GLY A 110 2.21 1.68 9.07
CA GLY A 110 1.50 0.60 9.75
C GLY A 110 1.41 -0.68 8.94
N LEU A 111 1.28 -1.78 9.65
CA LEU A 111 0.79 -3.05 9.13
C LEU A 111 -0.68 -3.17 9.53
N LEU A 112 -1.58 -3.43 8.59
CA LEU A 112 -3.00 -3.59 8.90
C LEU A 112 -3.28 -4.96 9.52
N THR A 113 -4.30 -5.01 10.38
CA THR A 113 -4.75 -6.26 11.02
C THR A 113 -5.52 -7.15 10.06
N SER A 114 -6.36 -6.55 9.21
CA SER A 114 -7.21 -7.25 8.26
C SER A 114 -6.47 -7.57 6.95
N LYS A 115 -6.92 -8.62 6.27
CA LYS A 115 -6.46 -8.94 4.91
C LYS A 115 -7.09 -7.98 3.89
N VAL A 116 -6.46 -7.84 2.73
CA VAL A 116 -6.87 -6.89 1.69
C VAL A 116 -8.32 -7.07 1.24
N GLU A 117 -8.82 -8.30 1.19
CA GLU A 117 -10.23 -8.61 0.86
C GLU A 117 -11.24 -8.20 1.95
N ASP A 118 -10.78 -7.97 3.17
CA ASP A 118 -11.61 -7.59 4.33
C ASP A 118 -11.58 -6.09 4.63
N ILE A 119 -10.71 -5.35 3.94
CA ILE A 119 -10.58 -3.92 4.11
C ILE A 119 -11.51 -3.23 3.12
N PRO A 120 -12.33 -2.25 3.55
CA PRO A 120 -13.13 -1.45 2.63
C PRO A 120 -12.23 -0.82 1.56
N GLN A 121 -12.46 -1.18 0.30
CA GLN A 121 -11.64 -0.76 -0.84
C GLN A 121 -11.45 0.76 -0.89
N GLN A 122 -12.52 1.50 -0.58
CA GLN A 122 -12.55 2.95 -0.56
C GLN A 122 -11.56 3.54 0.45
N ALA A 123 -11.38 2.92 1.62
CA ALA A 123 -10.43 3.39 2.62
C ALA A 123 -8.96 3.28 2.15
N LEU A 124 -8.65 2.25 1.36
CA LEU A 124 -7.33 2.08 0.74
C LEU A 124 -7.08 3.07 -0.40
N TYR A 125 -8.13 3.43 -1.15
CA TYR A 125 -8.06 4.48 -2.16
C TYR A 125 -7.83 5.86 -1.55
N GLU A 126 -8.57 6.19 -0.49
CA GLU A 126 -8.42 7.45 0.24
C GLU A 126 -7.04 7.56 0.89
N PHE A 127 -6.52 6.47 1.44
CA PHE A 127 -5.13 6.44 1.91
C PHE A 127 -4.14 6.71 0.77
N LEU A 128 -4.32 6.06 -0.38
CA LEU A 128 -3.45 6.26 -1.54
C LEU A 128 -3.45 7.73 -1.97
N ASP A 129 -4.64 8.33 -2.12
CA ASP A 129 -4.76 9.73 -2.52
C ASP A 129 -4.10 10.67 -1.51
N LEU A 130 -4.34 10.47 -0.21
CA LEU A 130 -3.71 11.24 0.84
C LEU A 130 -2.18 11.15 0.78
N ALA A 131 -1.63 9.94 0.63
CA ALA A 131 -0.19 9.74 0.56
C ALA A 131 0.42 10.44 -0.66
N LEU A 132 -0.25 10.35 -1.81
CA LEU A 132 0.18 11.03 -3.04
C LEU A 132 0.15 12.54 -2.89
N ASP A 133 -0.93 13.10 -2.35
CA ASP A 133 -1.08 14.54 -2.16
C ASP A 133 -0.10 15.07 -1.11
N ALA A 134 0.16 14.32 -0.04
CA ALA A 134 1.19 14.66 0.94
C ALA A 134 2.60 14.69 0.32
N ILE A 135 2.92 13.75 -0.58
CA ILE A 135 4.20 13.74 -1.30
C ILE A 135 4.30 14.91 -2.28
N LYS A 136 3.25 15.19 -3.05
CA LYS A 136 3.19 16.35 -3.96
C LYS A 136 3.40 17.66 -3.21
N ASP A 137 2.70 17.85 -2.10
CA ASP A 137 2.83 19.03 -1.25
C ASP A 137 4.24 19.22 -0.70
N THR A 138 4.95 18.13 -0.43
CA THR A 138 6.25 18.17 0.25
C THR A 138 7.42 18.31 -0.74
N TYR A 139 7.32 17.73 -1.93
CA TYR A 139 8.45 17.59 -2.86
C TYR A 139 8.24 18.16 -4.26
N TYR A 140 7.01 18.54 -4.61
CA TYR A 140 6.66 19.02 -5.95
C TYR A 140 5.92 20.37 -5.94
N LYS A 141 5.66 20.95 -4.75
CA LYS A 141 5.25 22.35 -4.64
C LYS A 141 6.50 23.22 -4.61
N ASP A 142 6.70 23.98 -5.69
CA ASP A 142 7.60 25.13 -5.75
C ASP A 142 7.06 26.30 -4.91
#